data_AF-A0A7S2QXQ1-F1
#
_entry.id   AF-A0A7S2QXQ1-F1
#
_cell.length_a   1.000
_cell.length_b   1.000
_cell.length_c   1.000
_cell.angle_alpha   90.00
_cell.angle_beta   90.00
_cell.angle_gamma   90.00
#
_symmetry.space_group_name_H-M   'P 1'
#
loop_
_entity.id
_entity.type
_entity.pdbx_description
1 polymer ?
#
loop_
_entity_poly.entity_id
_entity_poly.type
_entity_poly.pdbx_seq_one_letter_code
_entity_poly.pdbx_strand_id
1 'polypeptide(L)'
;TYSLGETRRSDLTREDFLRTRLTYSPRGRRVDEAMLGGISRDVPALMSSKASVSDEAALAAAQSSFASIENFSWRQPPEGYGNVVGQVHDQENMCASCWAFVTADSIASRVAAITKKDAPELSV
;
A
#
# COMPACT_ATOMS: atom_id res chain seq x y z
N THR A 1 -16.00 17.47 3.46
CA THR A 1 -15.71 18.70 2.69
C THR A 1 -14.22 18.84 2.55
N TYR A 2 -13.72 19.28 1.40
CA TYR A 2 -12.29 19.53 1.17
C TYR A 2 -12.05 21.01 0.83
N SER A 3 -10.85 21.50 1.08
CA SER A 3 -10.38 22.82 0.67
C SER A 3 -9.20 22.68 -0.29
N LEU A 4 -9.05 23.66 -1.20
CA LEU A 4 -7.91 23.76 -2.10
C LEU A 4 -6.95 24.83 -1.57
N GLY A 5 -5.66 24.62 -1.76
CA GLY A 5 -4.60 25.56 -1.41
C GLY A 5 -3.53 25.58 -2.50
N GLU A 6 -2.74 26.65 -2.53
CA GLU A 6 -1.59 26.74 -3.42
C GLU A 6 -0.53 25.71 -3.04
N THR A 7 0.13 25.14 -4.07
CA THR A 7 1.19 24.15 -3.90
C THR A 7 2.31 24.43 -4.90
N ARG A 8 3.41 23.69 -4.80
CA ARG A 8 4.50 23.65 -5.80
C ARG A 8 4.09 23.20 -7.22
N ARG A 9 2.79 22.98 -7.45
CA ARG A 9 2.19 22.56 -8.72
C ARG A 9 1.24 23.61 -9.27
N SER A 10 1.04 24.72 -8.57
CA SER A 10 0.10 25.77 -8.96
C SER A 10 0.52 26.49 -10.23
N ASP A 11 1.77 26.35 -10.66
CA ASP A 11 2.35 26.86 -11.90
C ASP A 11 2.15 25.93 -13.11
N LEU A 12 1.72 24.69 -12.89
CA LEU A 12 1.52 23.71 -13.96
C LEU A 12 0.11 23.77 -14.53
N THR A 13 0.00 23.64 -15.86
CA THR A 13 -1.28 23.31 -16.49
C THR A 13 -1.73 21.92 -16.06
N ARG A 14 -3.03 21.65 -16.18
CA ARG A 14 -3.58 20.32 -15.88
C ARG A 14 -2.92 19.26 -16.76
N GLU A 15 -2.74 19.55 -18.03
CA GLU A 15 -2.15 18.65 -19.02
C GLU A 15 -0.69 18.33 -18.67
N ASP A 16 0.09 19.34 -18.28
CA ASP A 16 1.48 19.15 -17.85
C ASP A 16 1.58 18.35 -16.55
N PHE A 17 0.68 18.61 -15.61
CA PHE A 17 0.61 17.83 -14.37
C PHE A 17 0.34 16.34 -14.65
N LEU A 18 -0.63 16.04 -15.51
CA LEU A 18 -0.96 14.66 -15.89
C LEU A 18 0.22 13.97 -16.61
N ARG A 19 0.84 14.66 -17.57
CA ARG A 19 1.94 14.14 -18.38
C ARG A 19 3.23 13.92 -17.60
N THR A 20 3.44 14.62 -16.49
CA THR A 20 4.69 14.50 -15.70
C THR A 20 4.53 13.63 -14.46
N ARG A 21 3.34 13.58 -13.86
CA ARG A 21 3.15 12.93 -12.55
C ARG A 21 2.18 11.74 -12.55
N LEU A 22 1.25 11.66 -13.50
CA LEU A 22 0.26 10.58 -13.58
C LEU A 22 0.49 9.69 -14.81
N THR A 23 1.76 9.40 -15.09
CA THR A 23 2.20 8.60 -16.25
C THR A 23 2.18 7.10 -16.00
N TYR A 24 2.09 6.67 -14.74
CA TYR A 24 1.95 5.25 -14.44
C TYR A 24 0.58 4.74 -14.89
N SER A 25 0.59 3.83 -15.86
CA SER A 25 -0.59 3.06 -16.24
C SER A 25 -0.39 1.64 -15.73
N PRO A 26 -1.15 1.19 -14.70
CA PRO A 26 -1.08 -0.19 -14.26
C PRO A 26 -1.49 -1.07 -15.44
N ARG A 27 -0.61 -1.99 -15.85
CA ARG A 27 -1.00 -2.99 -16.84
C ARG A 27 -2.12 -3.82 -16.21
N GLY A 28 -3.32 -3.75 -16.76
CA GLY A 28 -4.51 -4.46 -16.28
C GLY A 28 -4.43 -5.99 -16.35
N ARG A 29 -3.26 -6.56 -16.59
CA ARG A 29 -3.07 -8.01 -16.44
C ARG A 29 -3.06 -8.30 -14.95
N ARG A 30 -4.07 -9.05 -14.50
CA ARG A 30 -3.93 -9.90 -13.32
C ARG A 30 -2.56 -10.58 -13.42
N VAL A 31 -1.84 -10.61 -12.29
CA VAL A 31 -0.45 -11.05 -12.16
C VAL A 31 -0.18 -12.41 -12.84
N ASP A 32 -1.24 -13.19 -13.03
CA ASP A 32 -1.28 -14.48 -13.73
C ASP A 32 -0.72 -14.46 -15.17
N GLU A 33 -0.91 -13.38 -15.93
CA GLU A 33 -0.76 -13.47 -17.41
C GLU A 33 0.52 -12.81 -17.97
N ALA A 34 1.25 -12.01 -17.17
CA ALA A 34 2.42 -11.28 -17.65
C ALA A 34 3.76 -11.70 -17.03
N MET A 35 3.75 -12.32 -15.85
CA MET A 35 4.98 -12.57 -15.06
C MET A 35 5.25 -14.06 -14.80
N LEU A 36 4.25 -14.92 -14.92
CA LEU A 36 4.37 -16.35 -14.65
C LEU A 36 4.17 -17.10 -15.94
N GLY A 37 5.23 -17.25 -16.74
CA GLY A 37 5.22 -18.18 -17.87
C GLY A 37 4.67 -19.54 -17.41
N GLY A 38 3.42 -19.83 -17.79
CA GLY A 38 2.80 -21.14 -17.60
C GLY A 38 2.63 -21.66 -16.18
N ILE A 39 2.45 -20.82 -15.14
CA ILE A 39 1.88 -21.33 -13.88
C ILE A 39 0.37 -21.25 -13.99
N SER A 40 -0.18 -22.35 -14.48
CA SER A 40 -1.60 -22.70 -14.54
C SER A 40 -2.42 -22.11 -13.38
N ARG A 41 -3.39 -21.24 -13.70
CA ARG A 41 -4.78 -21.14 -13.20
C ARG A 41 -5.16 -21.42 -11.74
N ASP A 42 -4.21 -21.54 -10.82
CA ASP A 42 -4.45 -21.96 -9.43
C ASP A 42 -3.98 -20.90 -8.40
N VAL A 43 -3.81 -19.64 -8.78
CA VAL A 43 -3.35 -18.60 -7.82
C VAL A 43 -4.44 -18.15 -6.83
N PRO A 44 -5.74 -18.04 -7.19
CA PRO A 44 -6.78 -17.87 -6.16
C PRO A 44 -6.82 -19.08 -5.22
N ALA A 45 -6.55 -20.28 -5.74
CA ALA A 45 -6.51 -21.50 -4.98
C ALA A 45 -5.26 -21.60 -4.09
N LEU A 46 -4.09 -21.08 -4.47
CA LEU A 46 -2.85 -21.24 -3.70
C LEU A 46 -2.78 -20.34 -2.45
N MET A 47 -3.41 -19.15 -2.49
CA MET A 47 -3.62 -18.35 -1.27
C MET A 47 -4.79 -18.89 -0.44
N SER A 48 -5.87 -19.36 -1.10
CA SER A 48 -7.02 -19.95 -0.41
C SER A 48 -6.76 -21.36 0.14
N SER A 49 -5.73 -22.08 -0.32
CA SER A 49 -5.35 -23.43 0.14
C SER A 49 -4.34 -23.40 1.28
N LYS A 50 -3.81 -22.22 1.61
CA LYS A 50 -2.94 -22.00 2.78
C LYS A 50 -3.59 -21.17 3.88
N ALA A 51 -4.64 -20.41 3.55
CA ALA A 51 -5.55 -19.90 4.56
C ALA A 51 -6.28 -21.11 5.16
N SER A 52 -5.86 -21.51 6.34
CA SER A 52 -6.54 -22.54 7.10
C SER A 52 -7.90 -21.98 7.54
N VAL A 53 -8.91 -22.82 7.80
CA VAL A 53 -10.21 -22.35 8.39
C VAL A 53 -9.98 -21.51 9.67
N SER A 54 -8.85 -21.74 10.34
CA SER A 54 -8.31 -20.95 11.45
C SER A 54 -7.92 -19.51 11.09
N ASP A 55 -7.45 -19.22 9.87
CA ASP A 55 -7.07 -17.87 9.42
C ASP A 55 -8.30 -17.01 9.11
N GLU A 56 -9.32 -17.55 8.45
CA GLU A 56 -10.61 -16.88 8.23
C GLU A 56 -11.35 -16.65 9.55
N ALA A 57 -11.33 -17.64 10.46
CA ALA A 57 -11.90 -17.50 11.79
C ALA A 57 -11.11 -16.50 12.66
N ALA A 58 -9.77 -16.45 12.54
CA ALA A 58 -8.93 -15.47 13.22
C ALA A 58 -9.12 -14.06 12.63
N LEU A 59 -9.31 -13.93 11.32
CA LEU A 59 -9.63 -12.68 10.66
C LEU A 59 -11.01 -12.19 11.07
N ALA A 60 -12.01 -13.07 11.14
CA ALA A 60 -13.36 -12.76 11.62
C ALA A 60 -13.37 -12.39 13.12
N ALA A 61 -12.59 -13.09 13.94
CA ALA A 61 -12.42 -12.77 15.36
C ALA A 61 -11.71 -11.42 15.54
N ALA A 62 -10.67 -11.14 14.76
CA ALA A 62 -10.02 -9.83 14.72
C ALA A 62 -11.01 -8.74 14.24
N GLN A 63 -11.83 -9.00 13.22
CA GLN A 63 -12.86 -8.05 12.79
C GLN A 63 -13.86 -7.73 13.90
N SER A 64 -14.24 -8.72 14.72
CA SER A 64 -15.14 -8.52 15.85
C SER A 64 -14.51 -7.69 16.99
N SER A 65 -13.19 -7.78 17.21
CA SER A 65 -12.49 -6.94 18.20
C SER A 65 -12.26 -5.51 17.73
N PHE A 66 -12.40 -5.24 16.43
CA PHE A 66 -12.26 -3.90 15.84
C PHE A 66 -13.60 -3.15 15.72
N ALA A 67 -14.73 -3.78 16.07
CA ALA A 67 -16.06 -3.18 15.98
C ALA A 67 -16.25 -1.90 16.83
N SER A 68 -15.33 -1.61 17.76
CA SER A 68 -15.33 -0.41 18.60
C SER A 68 -14.40 0.71 18.13
N ILE A 69 -13.65 0.52 17.03
CA ILE A 69 -12.73 1.56 16.55
C ILE A 69 -13.49 2.54 15.66
N GLU A 70 -13.93 3.66 16.26
CA GLU A 70 -14.58 4.76 15.53
C GLU A 70 -13.61 5.44 14.54
N ASN A 71 -12.33 5.54 14.90
CA ASN A 71 -11.29 6.15 14.08
C ASN A 71 -10.02 5.31 14.10
N PHE A 72 -9.54 4.90 12.93
CA PHE A 72 -8.34 4.09 12.79
C PHE A 72 -7.28 4.81 11.95
N SER A 73 -6.02 4.81 12.42
CA SER A 73 -4.90 5.35 11.67
C SER A 73 -3.60 4.65 12.05
N TRP A 74 -2.90 4.06 11.06
CA TRP A 74 -1.54 3.55 11.28
C TRP A 74 -0.50 4.64 11.57
N ARG A 75 -0.81 5.92 11.30
CA ARG A 75 0.04 7.05 11.71
C ARG A 75 -0.03 7.31 13.22
N GLN A 76 -1.06 6.77 13.88
CA GLN A 76 -1.26 6.82 15.33
C GLN A 76 -1.53 5.39 15.81
N PRO A 77 -0.53 4.49 15.73
CA PRO A 77 -0.74 3.11 16.07
C PRO A 77 -1.01 2.96 17.59
N PRO A 78 -1.60 1.84 18.03
CA PRO A 78 -1.81 1.57 19.45
C PRO A 78 -0.51 1.62 20.26
N GLU A 79 -0.63 1.74 21.58
CA GLU A 79 0.51 1.72 22.49
C GLU A 79 1.38 0.46 22.28
N GLY A 80 2.70 0.65 22.32
CA GLY A 80 3.68 -0.42 22.14
C GLY A 80 4.09 -0.70 20.69
N TYR A 81 3.58 0.06 19.71
CA TYR A 81 4.08 0.08 18.34
C TYR A 81 5.06 1.26 18.14
N GLY A 82 6.09 1.04 17.32
CA GLY A 82 6.87 2.13 16.72
C GLY A 82 6.12 2.85 15.60
N ASN A 83 6.82 3.66 14.82
CA ASN A 83 6.25 4.36 13.68
C ASN A 83 5.94 3.38 12.52
N VAL A 84 4.66 3.07 12.30
CA VAL A 84 4.24 2.11 11.27
C VAL A 84 4.20 2.73 9.88
N VAL A 85 4.03 4.04 9.76
CA VAL A 85 3.96 4.74 8.47
C VAL A 85 5.23 5.55 8.27
N GLY A 86 6.00 5.21 7.23
CA GLY A 86 7.23 5.88 6.87
C GLY A 86 7.06 7.37 6.50
N GLN A 87 8.18 8.02 6.20
CA GLN A 87 8.16 9.41 5.74
C GLN A 87 7.44 9.54 4.38
N VAL A 88 6.94 10.74 4.08
CA VAL A 88 6.37 11.01 2.76
C VAL A 88 7.52 11.19 1.76
N HIS A 89 7.56 10.36 0.72
CA HIS A 89 8.57 10.40 -0.32
C HIS A 89 8.12 11.24 -1.54
N ASP A 90 9.08 11.71 -2.36
CA ASP A 90 8.82 12.39 -3.63
C ASP A 90 9.32 11.55 -4.81
N GLN A 91 8.41 11.11 -5.68
CA GLN A 91 8.73 10.31 -6.87
C GLN A 91 9.40 11.10 -8.01
N GLU A 92 9.56 12.42 -7.84
CA GLU A 92 10.10 13.35 -8.83
C GLU A 92 9.34 13.42 -10.19
N ASN A 93 9.63 14.41 -11.02
CA ASN A 93 8.87 14.69 -12.26
C ASN A 93 9.16 13.67 -13.38
N MET A 94 10.17 12.82 -13.19
CA MET A 94 10.80 12.04 -14.26
C MET A 94 10.52 10.53 -14.17
N CYS A 95 9.93 10.05 -13.06
CA CYS A 95 9.68 8.63 -12.86
C CYS A 95 8.20 8.32 -12.59
N ALA A 96 7.67 7.33 -13.30
CA ALA A 96 6.36 6.73 -13.07
C ALA A 96 6.44 5.66 -11.95
N SER A 97 7.11 5.95 -10.84
CA SER A 97 7.48 5.00 -9.78
C SER A 97 6.48 4.91 -8.63
N CYS A 98 5.30 5.51 -8.72
CA CYS A 98 4.31 5.45 -7.63
C CYS A 98 3.96 4.01 -7.21
N TRP A 99 4.03 3.04 -8.12
CA TRP A 99 3.88 1.61 -7.80
C TRP A 99 4.99 1.08 -6.89
N ALA A 100 6.23 1.52 -7.09
CA ALA A 100 7.38 1.11 -6.29
C ALA A 100 7.29 1.70 -4.88
N PHE A 101 6.87 2.95 -4.77
CA PHE A 101 6.65 3.64 -3.50
C PHE A 101 5.55 2.95 -2.68
N VAL A 102 4.39 2.69 -3.30
CA VAL A 102 3.30 1.93 -2.66
C VAL A 102 3.77 0.54 -2.23
N THR A 103 4.60 -0.14 -3.03
CA THR A 103 5.11 -1.47 -2.70
C THR A 103 6.07 -1.42 -1.51
N ALA A 104 7.05 -0.51 -1.53
CA ALA A 104 8.00 -0.34 -0.46
C ALA A 104 7.30 0.06 0.85
N ASP A 105 6.43 1.06 0.83
CA ASP A 105 5.71 1.52 2.03
C ASP A 105 4.85 0.40 2.62
N SER A 106 4.21 -0.42 1.78
CA SER A 106 3.40 -1.56 2.24
C SER A 106 4.26 -2.63 2.93
N ILE A 107 5.43 -2.95 2.37
CA ILE A 107 6.37 -3.92 2.97
C ILE A 107 6.91 -3.38 4.29
N ALA A 108 7.40 -2.14 4.29
CA ALA A 108 7.95 -1.49 5.48
C ALA A 108 6.91 -1.42 6.61
N SER A 109 5.69 -0.97 6.30
CA SER A 109 4.59 -0.91 7.27
C SER A 109 4.23 -2.29 7.84
N ARG A 110 4.24 -3.33 7.00
CA ARG A 110 3.95 -4.69 7.46
C ARG A 110 5.03 -5.23 8.39
N VAL A 111 6.30 -4.96 8.10
CA VAL A 111 7.42 -5.32 8.99
C VAL A 111 7.27 -4.58 10.33
N ALA A 112 6.98 -3.28 10.30
CA ALA A 112 6.71 -2.49 11.49
C ALA A 112 5.57 -3.08 12.35
N ALA A 113 4.45 -3.41 11.72
CA ALA A 113 3.28 -3.96 12.40
C ALA A 113 3.55 -5.32 13.06
N ILE A 114 4.30 -6.21 12.40
CA ILE A 114 4.65 -7.53 12.96
C ILE A 114 5.66 -7.39 14.10
N THR A 115 6.68 -6.56 13.91
CA THR A 115 7.80 -6.44 14.86
C THR A 115 7.51 -5.47 16.00
N LYS A 116 6.45 -4.67 15.88
CA LYS A 116 6.11 -3.53 16.74
C LYS A 116 7.21 -2.47 16.85
N LYS A 117 8.09 -2.40 15.85
CA LYS A 117 9.17 -1.41 15.74
C LYS A 117 8.86 -0.42 14.62
N ASP A 118 9.73 0.57 14.46
CA ASP A 118 9.65 1.52 13.36
C ASP A 118 9.75 0.81 12.00
N ALA A 119 9.02 1.34 11.02
CA ALA A 119 9.07 0.87 9.65
C ALA A 119 10.51 1.02 9.11
N PRO A 120 11.11 -0.05 8.57
CA PRO A 120 12.45 0.04 8.01
C PRO A 120 12.46 0.93 6.77
N GLU A 121 13.56 1.63 6.56
CA GLU A 121 13.79 2.35 5.31
C GLU A 121 14.09 1.35 4.19
N LEU A 122 13.29 1.40 3.13
CA LEU A 122 13.48 0.59 1.94
C LEU A 122 13.86 1.50 0.77
N SER A 123 14.57 0.94 -0.21
CA SER A 123 14.96 1.68 -1.41
C SER A 123 13.73 2.07 -2.22
N VAL A 124 13.57 3.38 -2.45
CA VAL A 124 12.52 4.00 -3.27
C VAL A 124 13.09 5.05 -4.20
#